data_AF-A0A317V360-F1
#
_entry.id   AF-A0A317V360-F1
#
_cell.length_a   1.000
_cell.length_b   1.000
_cell.length_c   1.000
_cell.angle_alpha   90.00
_cell.angle_beta   90.00
_cell.angle_gamma   90.00
#
_symmetry.space_group_name_H-M   'P 1'
#
loop_
_entity.id
_entity.type
_entity.pdbx_description
1 polymer ?
#
loop_
_entity_poly.entity_id
_entity_poly.type
_entity_poly.pdbx_seq_one_letter_code
_entity_poly.pdbx_strand_id
1 'polypeptide(L)'
;MTEQKWLTRFIFLESVAGVPGMVGGMLRHLRSLRRMKRDNGWIETLLEEAYNERMHLLTFLKLAEPGWFMRLMVLGAQGVFFNGFFISYLLSPRICHRFVGYLEEEAVITYTRAIQEIESGKLPAWEKTEAPEIAVQYWKMPEGQRSMKDLLLYVRADEAKHREVNHTLGNLNQAADPNPYAAKYKDPTKPHPNKGIANLKSTGWEREEVI
;
A
#
# COMPACT_ATOMS: atom_id res chain seq x y z
N MET A 1 11.35 8.66 18.08
CA MET A 1 12.45 7.88 17.45
C MET A 1 13.42 8.88 16.79
N THR A 2 14.60 8.51 16.30
CA THR A 2 15.41 9.45 15.48
C THR A 2 15.01 9.35 14.01
N GLU A 3 15.27 10.38 13.20
CA GLU A 3 14.98 10.43 11.76
C GLU A 3 15.58 9.22 11.02
N GLN A 4 16.84 8.89 11.32
CA GLN A 4 17.53 7.75 10.70
C GLN A 4 16.88 6.40 11.05
N LYS A 5 16.40 6.25 12.30
CA LYS A 5 15.70 5.03 12.73
C LYS A 5 14.34 4.91 12.04
N TRP A 6 13.63 6.03 11.84
CA TRP A 6 12.40 6.05 11.05
C TRP A 6 12.66 5.64 9.60
N LEU A 7 13.66 6.23 8.94
CA LEU A 7 14.01 5.87 7.56
C LEU A 7 14.41 4.40 7.43
N THR A 8 15.19 3.87 8.38
CA THR A 8 15.56 2.46 8.40
C THR A 8 14.32 1.56 8.53
N ARG A 9 13.37 1.95 9.39
CA ARG A 9 12.11 1.22 9.56
C ARG A 9 11.28 1.26 8.26
N PHE A 10 11.08 2.43 7.66
CA PHE A 10 10.31 2.58 6.42
C PHE A 10 10.96 1.77 5.30
N ILE A 11 12.24 1.99 5.00
CA ILE A 11 12.95 1.27 3.93
C ILE A 11 12.84 -0.26 4.11
N PHE A 12 12.93 -0.76 5.35
CA PHE A 12 12.76 -2.20 5.59
C PHE A 12 11.33 -2.66 5.29
N LEU A 13 10.32 -2.00 5.85
CA LEU A 13 8.93 -2.43 5.72
C LEU A 13 8.41 -2.28 4.29
N GLU A 14 8.69 -1.16 3.62
CA GLU A 14 8.30 -0.91 2.22
C GLU A 14 8.93 -1.92 1.24
N SER A 15 10.12 -2.47 1.59
CA SER A 15 10.75 -3.53 0.80
C SER A 15 10.00 -4.87 0.84
N VAL A 16 9.11 -5.04 1.82
CA VAL A 16 8.26 -6.22 2.00
C VAL A 16 6.81 -5.92 1.59
N ALA A 17 6.33 -4.69 1.82
CA ALA A 17 4.97 -4.25 1.50
C ALA A 17 4.62 -4.34 0.01
N GLY A 18 5.59 -4.18 -0.90
CA GLY A 18 5.36 -4.39 -2.34
C GLY A 18 5.17 -5.84 -2.80
N VAL A 19 5.32 -6.84 -1.91
CA VAL A 19 5.25 -8.26 -2.27
C VAL A 19 3.81 -8.80 -2.42
N PRO A 20 2.86 -8.54 -1.49
CA PRO A 20 1.52 -9.11 -1.53
C PRO A 20 0.73 -8.78 -2.79
N GLY A 21 0.66 -7.51 -3.18
CA GLY A 21 -0.02 -7.08 -4.40
C GLY A 21 0.56 -7.75 -5.66
N MET A 22 1.89 -7.88 -5.73
CA MET A 22 2.56 -8.57 -6.83
C MET A 22 2.20 -10.05 -6.90
N VAL A 23 2.25 -10.76 -5.77
CA VAL A 23 1.91 -12.19 -5.69
C VAL A 23 0.43 -12.42 -6.03
N GLY A 24 -0.48 -11.63 -5.45
CA GLY A 24 -1.91 -11.71 -5.72
C GLY A 24 -2.22 -11.43 -7.19
N GLY A 25 -1.71 -10.32 -7.73
CA GLY A 25 -1.83 -9.95 -9.13
C GLY A 25 -1.31 -11.04 -10.08
N MET A 26 -0.11 -11.56 -9.82
CA MET A 26 0.50 -12.65 -10.60
C MET A 26 -0.36 -13.92 -10.59
N LEU A 27 -0.78 -14.39 -9.40
CA LEU A 27 -1.56 -15.62 -9.27
C LEU A 27 -2.93 -15.52 -9.96
N ARG A 28 -3.58 -14.36 -9.86
CA ARG A 28 -4.83 -14.06 -10.56
C ARG A 28 -4.62 -13.93 -12.07
N HIS A 29 -3.55 -13.28 -12.50
CA HIS A 29 -3.16 -13.17 -13.91
C HIS A 29 -2.98 -14.54 -14.56
N LEU A 30 -2.15 -15.41 -13.96
CA LEU A 30 -1.96 -16.77 -14.44
C LEU A 30 -3.26 -17.59 -14.41
N ARG A 31 -4.20 -17.27 -13.50
CA ARG A 31 -5.51 -17.95 -13.41
C ARG A 31 -6.44 -17.54 -14.54
N SER A 32 -6.47 -16.25 -14.85
CA SER A 32 -7.18 -15.69 -16.01
C SER A 32 -6.71 -16.36 -17.30
N LEU A 33 -5.40 -16.39 -17.52
CA LEU A 33 -4.79 -17.00 -18.71
C LEU A 33 -5.12 -18.49 -18.85
N ARG A 34 -4.81 -19.30 -17.83
CA ARG A 34 -5.01 -20.77 -17.92
C ARG A 34 -6.49 -21.20 -18.01
N ARG A 35 -7.42 -20.33 -17.60
CA ARG A 35 -8.86 -20.60 -17.68
C ARG A 35 -9.53 -19.91 -18.87
N MET A 36 -8.82 -19.03 -19.58
CA MET A 36 -9.37 -18.18 -20.65
C MET A 36 -10.59 -17.36 -20.18
N LYS A 37 -10.51 -16.77 -18.97
CA LYS A 37 -11.62 -16.01 -18.35
C LYS A 37 -11.19 -14.61 -17.97
N ARG A 38 -12.14 -13.67 -17.97
CA ARG A 38 -11.93 -12.32 -17.42
C ARG A 38 -11.66 -12.37 -15.92
N ASP A 39 -10.80 -11.48 -15.45
CA ASP A 39 -10.48 -11.31 -14.03
C ASP A 39 -11.38 -10.27 -13.31
N ASN A 40 -12.04 -9.39 -14.07
CA ASN A 40 -12.93 -8.34 -13.57
C ASN A 40 -12.22 -7.27 -12.71
N GLY A 41 -11.01 -6.87 -13.10
CA GLY A 41 -10.34 -5.66 -12.62
C GLY A 41 -9.49 -5.82 -11.36
N TRP A 42 -9.30 -7.04 -10.86
CA TRP A 42 -8.50 -7.29 -9.65
C TRP A 42 -7.00 -7.18 -9.90
N ILE A 43 -6.51 -7.74 -11.02
CA ILE A 43 -5.08 -7.77 -11.35
C ILE A 43 -4.48 -6.36 -11.39
N GLU A 44 -5.15 -5.42 -12.07
CA GLU A 44 -4.67 -4.05 -12.21
C GLU A 44 -4.51 -3.37 -10.85
N THR A 45 -5.54 -3.41 -9.99
CA THR A 45 -5.48 -2.83 -8.65
C THR A 45 -4.35 -3.43 -7.80
N LEU A 46 -4.15 -4.76 -7.84
CA LEU A 46 -3.08 -5.39 -7.04
C LEU A 46 -1.67 -5.05 -7.55
N LEU A 47 -1.51 -4.86 -8.85
CA LEU A 47 -0.23 -4.43 -9.43
C LEU A 47 0.02 -2.93 -9.23
N GLU A 48 -1.05 -2.11 -9.24
CA GLU A 48 -1.00 -0.69 -8.87
C GLU A 48 -0.54 -0.52 -7.41
N GLU A 49 -1.11 -1.29 -6.48
CA GLU A 49 -0.69 -1.32 -5.06
C GLU A 49 0.79 -1.70 -4.94
N ALA A 50 1.22 -2.82 -5.53
CA ALA A 50 2.62 -3.24 -5.48
C ALA A 50 3.59 -2.20 -6.10
N TYR A 51 3.13 -1.46 -7.11
CA TYR A 51 3.91 -0.37 -7.69
C TYR A 51 4.00 0.82 -6.74
N ASN A 52 2.90 1.20 -6.08
CA ASN A 52 2.84 2.30 -5.12
C ASN A 52 3.77 2.06 -3.92
N GLU A 53 3.72 0.87 -3.31
CA GLU A 53 4.63 0.45 -2.23
C GLU A 53 6.10 0.55 -2.65
N ARG A 54 6.41 0.17 -3.90
CA ARG A 54 7.76 0.33 -4.44
C ARG A 54 8.15 1.80 -4.57
N MET A 55 7.21 2.69 -4.89
CA MET A 55 7.47 4.14 -4.93
C MET A 55 7.70 4.72 -3.54
N HIS A 56 7.07 4.19 -2.49
CA HIS A 56 7.42 4.51 -1.09
C HIS A 56 8.89 4.16 -0.83
N LEU A 57 9.28 2.91 -1.09
CA LEU A 57 10.66 2.44 -0.91
C LEU A 57 11.67 3.33 -1.65
N LEU A 58 11.46 3.55 -2.96
CA LEU A 58 12.38 4.33 -3.79
C LEU A 58 12.48 5.78 -3.34
N THR A 59 11.41 6.34 -2.78
CA THR A 59 11.42 7.67 -2.18
C THR A 59 12.27 7.71 -0.93
N PHE A 60 12.09 6.78 0.01
CA PHE A 60 12.88 6.75 1.25
C PHE A 60 14.36 6.44 1.00
N LEU A 61 14.69 5.68 -0.05
CA LEU A 61 16.07 5.44 -0.48
C LEU A 61 16.78 6.71 -0.98
N LYS A 62 16.05 7.78 -1.32
CA LYS A 62 16.66 9.10 -1.60
C LYS A 62 17.02 9.88 -0.33
N LEU A 63 16.48 9.47 0.82
CA LEU A 63 16.69 10.10 2.12
C LEU A 63 17.70 9.34 2.98
N ALA A 64 17.85 8.03 2.77
CA ALA A 64 18.85 7.22 3.46
C ALA A 64 19.36 6.07 2.59
N GLU A 65 20.66 5.79 2.69
CA GLU A 65 21.28 4.63 2.04
C GLU A 65 21.37 3.43 3.01
N PRO A 66 20.76 2.28 2.68
CA PRO A 66 20.86 1.09 3.51
C PRO A 66 22.22 0.41 3.33
N GLY A 67 22.87 0.09 4.45
CA GLY A 67 24.11 -0.68 4.48
C GLY A 67 23.93 -2.15 4.06
N TRP A 68 25.04 -2.86 3.84
CA TRP A 68 25.04 -4.24 3.33
C TRP A 68 24.24 -5.22 4.21
N PHE A 69 24.29 -5.05 5.54
CA PHE A 69 23.56 -5.91 6.47
C PHE A 69 22.05 -5.78 6.28
N MET A 70 21.54 -4.55 6.12
CA MET A 70 20.12 -4.32 5.87
C MET A 70 19.69 -4.93 4.53
N ARG A 71 20.52 -4.80 3.48
CA ARG A 71 20.24 -5.41 2.17
C ARG A 71 20.15 -6.94 2.27
N LEU A 72 21.02 -7.57 3.05
CA LEU A 72 20.97 -9.02 3.33
C LEU A 72 19.69 -9.40 4.08
N MET A 73 19.29 -8.60 5.09
CA MET A 73 18.05 -8.81 5.82
C MET A 73 16.81 -8.69 4.92
N VAL A 74 16.78 -7.71 4.02
CA VAL A 74 15.70 -7.57 3.01
C VAL A 74 15.64 -8.81 2.12
N LEU A 75 16.78 -9.30 1.62
CA LEU A 75 16.82 -10.51 0.79
C LEU A 75 16.27 -11.73 1.54
N GLY A 76 16.67 -11.92 2.80
CA GLY A 76 16.16 -13.01 3.65
C GLY A 76 14.66 -12.87 3.93
N ALA A 77 14.22 -11.67 4.29
CA ALA A 77 12.81 -11.38 4.57
C ALA A 77 11.93 -11.61 3.34
N GLN A 78 12.34 -11.13 2.16
CA GLN A 78 11.65 -11.39 0.90
C GLN A 78 11.63 -12.88 0.56
N GLY A 79 12.75 -13.59 0.75
CA GLY A 79 12.82 -15.04 0.51
C GLY A 79 11.80 -15.82 1.33
N VAL A 80 11.66 -15.50 2.63
CA VAL A 80 10.68 -16.17 3.49
C VAL A 80 9.26 -15.70 3.20
N PHE A 81 9.04 -14.38 3.17
CA PHE A 81 7.71 -13.79 3.06
C PHE A 81 7.06 -14.04 1.71
N PHE A 82 7.80 -13.91 0.60
CA PHE A 82 7.29 -14.21 -0.74
C PHE A 82 6.76 -15.65 -0.82
N ASN A 83 7.56 -16.63 -0.42
CA ASN A 83 7.18 -18.04 -0.51
C ASN A 83 6.02 -18.37 0.43
N GLY A 84 6.05 -17.87 1.67
CA GLY A 84 4.96 -18.06 2.63
C GLY A 84 3.64 -17.43 2.15
N PHE A 85 3.70 -16.19 1.65
CA PHE A 85 2.51 -15.49 1.16
C PHE A 85 1.99 -16.12 -0.14
N PHE A 86 2.85 -16.57 -1.05
CA PHE A 86 2.48 -17.30 -2.26
C PHE A 86 1.67 -18.56 -1.94
N ILE A 87 2.17 -19.41 -1.04
CA ILE A 87 1.45 -20.62 -0.61
C ILE A 87 0.14 -20.23 0.08
N SER A 88 0.17 -19.25 0.97
CA SER A 88 -1.02 -18.78 1.67
C SER A 88 -2.10 -18.26 0.72
N TYR A 89 -1.73 -17.55 -0.34
CA TYR A 89 -2.67 -17.01 -1.32
C TYR A 89 -3.26 -18.10 -2.21
N LEU A 90 -2.52 -19.17 -2.49
CA LEU A 90 -3.06 -20.36 -3.16
C LEU A 90 -4.14 -21.05 -2.31
N LEU A 91 -3.95 -21.10 -0.98
CA LEU A 91 -4.86 -21.74 -0.04
C LEU A 91 -6.08 -20.86 0.27
N SER A 92 -5.86 -19.58 0.59
CA SER A 92 -6.91 -18.64 0.99
C SER A 92 -6.56 -17.19 0.64
N PRO A 93 -6.93 -16.71 -0.55
CA PRO A 93 -6.80 -15.30 -0.92
C PRO A 93 -7.51 -14.37 0.07
N ARG A 94 -8.64 -14.81 0.64
CA ARG A 94 -9.41 -14.06 1.63
C ARG A 94 -8.58 -13.74 2.87
N ILE A 95 -7.87 -14.73 3.43
CA ILE A 95 -7.03 -14.52 4.61
C ILE A 95 -5.85 -13.61 4.26
N CYS A 96 -5.24 -13.79 3.09
CA CYS A 96 -4.16 -12.94 2.61
C CYS A 96 -4.59 -11.46 2.51
N HIS A 97 -5.73 -11.17 1.89
CA HIS A 97 -6.26 -9.81 1.82
C HIS A 97 -6.55 -9.23 3.21
N ARG A 98 -7.15 -10.02 4.11
CA ARG A 98 -7.39 -9.56 5.49
C ARG A 98 -6.09 -9.29 6.24
N PHE A 99 -5.07 -10.13 6.06
CA PHE A 99 -3.76 -9.96 6.66
C PHE A 99 -3.09 -8.66 6.18
N VAL A 100 -3.10 -8.39 4.87
CA VAL A 100 -2.58 -7.13 4.31
C VAL A 100 -3.38 -5.94 4.86
N GLY A 101 -4.71 -6.01 4.90
CA GLY A 101 -5.52 -4.94 5.49
C GLY A 101 -5.12 -4.57 6.92
N TYR A 102 -4.74 -5.55 7.75
CA TYR A 102 -4.21 -5.29 9.09
C TYR A 102 -2.76 -4.76 9.10
N LEU A 103 -1.91 -5.16 8.14
CA LEU A 103 -0.60 -4.52 7.98
C LEU A 103 -0.74 -3.03 7.68
N GLU A 104 -1.70 -2.67 6.83
CA GLU A 104 -1.91 -1.27 6.45
C GLU A 104 -2.58 -0.45 7.56
N GLU A 105 -3.36 -1.08 8.45
CA GLU A 105 -3.76 -0.42 9.70
C GLU A 105 -2.55 -0.01 10.55
N GLU A 106 -1.59 -0.91 10.70
CA GLU A 106 -0.34 -0.62 11.42
C GLU A 106 0.55 0.37 10.67
N ALA A 107 0.54 0.38 9.34
CA ALA A 107 1.23 1.37 8.52
C ALA A 107 0.64 2.78 8.74
N VAL A 108 -0.69 2.93 8.68
CA VAL A 108 -1.38 4.20 8.97
C VAL A 108 -1.05 4.72 10.37
N ILE A 109 -1.03 3.84 11.38
CA ILE A 109 -0.64 4.19 12.75
C ILE A 109 0.83 4.63 12.78
N THR A 110 1.71 3.89 12.12
CA THR A 110 3.16 4.16 12.06
C THR A 110 3.42 5.55 11.47
N TYR A 111 2.85 5.86 10.31
CA TYR A 111 3.03 7.16 9.67
C TYR A 111 2.38 8.30 10.47
N THR A 112 1.23 8.05 11.10
CA THR A 112 0.60 9.03 12.00
C THR A 112 1.52 9.39 13.16
N ARG A 113 2.19 8.41 13.78
CA ARG A 113 3.16 8.65 14.86
C ARG A 113 4.37 9.45 14.38
N ALA A 114 4.90 9.13 13.20
CA ALA A 114 6.02 9.88 12.63
C ALA A 114 5.65 11.35 12.36
N ILE A 115 4.47 11.60 11.78
CA ILE A 115 3.95 12.96 11.56
C ILE A 115 3.79 13.73 12.89
N GLN A 116 3.23 13.09 13.93
CA GLN A 116 3.11 13.70 15.25
C GLN A 116 4.48 14.02 15.88
N GLU A 117 5.49 13.17 15.67
CA GLU A 117 6.85 13.46 16.13
C GLU A 117 7.45 14.68 15.39
N ILE A 118 7.17 14.86 14.09
CA ILE A 118 7.53 16.08 13.35
C ILE A 118 6.82 17.30 13.96
N GLU A 119 5.50 17.24 14.13
CA GLU A 119 4.69 18.36 14.63
C GLU A 119 5.05 18.78 16.06
N SER A 120 5.55 17.83 16.86
CA SER A 120 6.03 18.10 18.23
C SER A 120 7.49 18.56 18.31
N GLY A 121 8.16 18.79 17.17
CA GLY A 121 9.55 19.27 17.11
C GLY A 121 10.59 18.23 17.54
N LYS A 122 10.23 16.94 17.57
CA LYS A 122 11.13 15.85 17.97
C LYS A 122 12.07 15.39 16.85
N LEU A 123 11.80 15.82 15.61
CA LEU A 123 12.52 15.44 14.40
C LEU A 123 13.01 16.70 13.67
N PRO A 124 13.95 17.48 14.27
CA PRO A 124 14.34 18.79 13.78
C PRO A 124 15.00 18.76 12.39
N ALA A 125 15.61 17.64 11.99
CA ALA A 125 16.18 17.54 10.65
C ALA A 125 15.07 17.52 9.58
N TRP A 126 13.93 16.90 9.88
CA TRP A 126 12.81 16.78 8.96
C TRP A 126 11.99 18.06 8.80
N GLU A 127 12.05 19.00 9.75
CA GLU A 127 11.39 20.32 9.62
C GLU A 127 11.88 21.11 8.40
N LYS A 128 13.14 20.90 8.01
CA LYS A 128 13.79 21.59 6.87
C LYS A 128 14.05 20.67 5.68
N THR A 129 13.60 19.43 5.76
CA THR A 129 13.80 18.45 4.70
C THR A 129 12.66 18.57 3.69
N GLU A 130 13.01 18.85 2.45
CA GLU A 130 12.09 18.79 1.32
C GLU A 130 11.95 17.33 0.83
N ALA A 131 10.79 17.02 0.29
CA ALA A 131 10.45 15.76 -0.33
C ALA A 131 11.36 15.53 -1.55
N PRO A 132 11.91 14.33 -1.73
CA PRO A 132 12.72 14.01 -2.90
C PRO A 132 11.96 14.23 -4.23
N GLU A 133 12.66 14.63 -5.29
CA GLU A 133 12.06 14.91 -6.60
C GLU A 133 11.22 13.74 -7.15
N ILE A 134 11.64 12.49 -6.88
CA ILE A 134 10.86 11.29 -7.26
C ILE A 134 9.45 11.30 -6.65
N ALA A 135 9.32 11.76 -5.40
CA ALA A 135 8.05 11.90 -4.72
C ALA A 135 7.21 13.02 -5.33
N VAL A 136 7.83 14.17 -5.54
CA VAL A 136 7.17 15.35 -6.12
C VAL A 136 6.55 15.00 -7.47
N GLN A 137 7.28 14.26 -8.32
CA GLN A 137 6.80 13.82 -9.62
C GLN A 137 5.71 12.75 -9.52
N TYR A 138 5.88 11.78 -8.62
CA TYR A 138 4.94 10.66 -8.49
C TYR A 138 3.58 11.11 -7.92
N TRP A 139 3.58 11.81 -6.79
CA TRP A 139 2.36 12.34 -6.15
C TRP A 139 1.90 13.68 -6.71
N LYS A 140 2.64 14.26 -7.66
CA LYS A 140 2.36 15.59 -8.25
C LYS A 140 2.21 16.66 -7.16
N MET A 141 3.15 16.68 -6.21
CA MET A 141 3.08 17.55 -5.03
C MET A 141 3.12 19.03 -5.44
N PRO A 142 2.15 19.85 -5.02
CA PRO A 142 2.09 21.26 -5.41
C PRO A 142 3.23 22.06 -4.79
N GLU A 143 3.60 23.17 -5.42
CA GLU A 143 4.61 24.09 -4.87
C GLU A 143 4.18 24.59 -3.49
N GLY A 144 5.11 24.64 -2.54
CA GLY A 144 4.83 25.00 -1.15
C GLY A 144 4.26 23.88 -0.27
N GLN A 145 3.94 22.70 -0.81
CA GLN A 145 3.55 21.50 -0.04
C GLN A 145 4.47 20.34 -0.39
N ARG A 146 5.78 20.56 -0.17
CA ARG A 146 6.84 19.60 -0.50
C ARG A 146 7.73 19.30 0.70
N SER A 147 7.24 19.51 1.91
CA SER A 147 8.00 19.15 3.11
C SER A 147 8.02 17.63 3.34
N MET A 148 8.93 17.16 4.19
CA MET A 148 8.92 15.78 4.69
C MET A 148 7.59 15.41 5.34
N LYS A 149 6.92 16.36 6.01
CA LYS A 149 5.59 16.15 6.58
C LYS A 149 4.56 15.88 5.48
N ASP A 150 4.57 16.68 4.41
CA ASP A 150 3.65 16.52 3.28
C ASP A 150 3.85 15.16 2.60
N LEU A 151 5.12 14.77 2.39
CA LEU A 151 5.44 13.43 1.88
C LEU A 151 4.82 12.33 2.74
N LEU A 152 5.00 12.36 4.07
CA LEU A 152 4.42 11.34 4.95
C LEU A 152 2.89 11.36 4.96
N LEU A 153 2.26 12.52 4.72
CA LEU A 153 0.81 12.60 4.57
C LEU A 153 0.31 11.90 3.30
N TYR A 154 1.03 12.03 2.18
CA TYR A 154 0.73 11.30 0.95
C TYR A 154 0.90 9.79 1.14
N VAL A 155 2.05 9.35 1.65
CA VAL A 155 2.30 7.92 1.92
C VAL A 155 1.22 7.34 2.83
N ARG A 156 0.90 8.01 3.94
CA ARG A 156 -0.18 7.57 4.84
C ARG A 156 -1.55 7.49 4.16
N ALA A 157 -1.84 8.38 3.22
CA ALA A 157 -3.09 8.36 2.48
C ALA A 157 -3.17 7.12 1.56
N ASP A 158 -2.06 6.75 0.95
CA ASP A 158 -1.93 5.52 0.16
C ASP A 158 -2.12 4.28 1.06
N GLU A 159 -1.49 4.22 2.24
CA GLU A 159 -1.71 3.10 3.18
C GLU A 159 -3.16 3.00 3.65
N ALA A 160 -3.79 4.13 3.94
CA ALA A 160 -5.20 4.16 4.31
C ALA A 160 -6.08 3.61 3.17
N LYS A 161 -5.65 3.80 1.92
CA LYS A 161 -6.33 3.27 0.74
C LYS A 161 -6.10 1.78 0.58
N HIS A 162 -4.85 1.32 0.68
CA HIS A 162 -4.50 -0.10 0.61
C HIS A 162 -5.23 -0.90 1.70
N ARG A 163 -5.33 -0.35 2.91
CA ARG A 163 -6.16 -0.90 4.00
C ARG A 163 -7.61 -1.12 3.58
N GLU A 164 -8.27 -0.07 3.08
CA GLU A 164 -9.67 -0.14 2.68
C GLU A 164 -9.86 -1.16 1.54
N VAL A 165 -9.01 -1.10 0.52
CA VAL A 165 -9.05 -1.99 -0.64
C VAL A 165 -8.90 -3.43 -0.18
N ASN A 166 -7.84 -3.77 0.56
CA ASN A 166 -7.59 -5.14 1.00
C ASN A 166 -8.66 -5.68 1.94
N HIS A 167 -9.19 -4.89 2.88
CA HIS A 167 -10.33 -5.33 3.68
C HIS A 167 -11.57 -5.61 2.83
N THR A 168 -11.86 -4.72 1.87
CA THR A 168 -12.97 -4.90 0.91
C THR A 168 -12.77 -6.18 0.10
N LEU A 169 -11.59 -6.38 -0.50
CA LEU A 169 -11.28 -7.58 -1.27
C LEU A 169 -11.42 -8.84 -0.40
N GLY A 170 -11.07 -8.78 0.89
CA GLY A 170 -11.29 -9.84 1.87
C GLY A 170 -12.77 -10.13 2.19
N ASN A 171 -13.69 -9.19 1.93
CA ASN A 171 -15.14 -9.36 2.10
C ASN A 171 -15.82 -9.98 0.87
N LEU A 172 -15.20 -9.88 -0.31
CA LEU A 172 -15.77 -10.34 -1.57
C LEU A 172 -15.59 -11.85 -1.83
N ASN A 173 -16.48 -12.39 -2.66
CA ASN A 173 -16.29 -13.70 -3.27
C ASN A 173 -15.23 -13.63 -4.38
N GLN A 174 -14.04 -14.09 -4.03
CA GLN A 174 -12.84 -14.13 -4.86
C GLN A 174 -13.02 -14.73 -6.27
N ALA A 175 -14.01 -15.60 -6.46
CA ALA A 175 -14.24 -16.34 -7.70
C ALA A 175 -15.32 -15.73 -8.62
N ALA A 176 -16.21 -14.89 -8.08
CA ALA A 176 -17.41 -14.42 -8.77
C ALA A 176 -17.52 -12.91 -8.84
N ASP A 177 -17.13 -12.21 -7.77
CA ASP A 177 -17.41 -10.79 -7.63
C ASP A 177 -16.40 -9.94 -8.43
N PRO A 178 -16.86 -8.91 -9.16
CA PRO A 178 -15.98 -7.93 -9.78
C PRO A 178 -15.25 -7.08 -8.73
N ASN A 179 -14.13 -6.48 -9.13
CA ASN A 179 -13.45 -5.50 -8.29
C ASN A 179 -14.27 -4.18 -8.28
N PRO A 180 -14.80 -3.74 -7.11
CA PRO A 180 -15.62 -2.54 -7.04
C PRO A 180 -14.85 -1.25 -7.34
N TYR A 181 -13.52 -1.24 -7.14
CA TYR A 181 -12.68 -0.07 -7.43
C TYR A 181 -12.44 0.16 -8.94
N ALA A 182 -12.78 -0.83 -9.77
CA ALA A 182 -12.76 -0.72 -11.23
C ALA A 182 -14.16 -0.51 -11.82
N ALA A 183 -15.21 -0.48 -11.00
CA ALA A 183 -16.59 -0.36 -11.44
C ALA A 183 -16.99 1.08 -11.77
N LYS A 184 -17.96 1.23 -12.68
CA LYS A 184 -18.67 2.50 -12.91
C LYS A 184 -20.03 2.43 -12.23
N TYR A 185 -20.20 3.24 -11.18
CA TYR A 185 -21.45 3.30 -10.43
C TYR A 185 -22.49 4.15 -11.16
N LYS A 186 -23.75 3.67 -11.19
CA LYS A 186 -24.87 4.33 -11.89
C LYS A 186 -25.24 5.69 -11.28
N ASP A 187 -25.16 5.78 -9.96
CA ASP A 187 -25.44 7.00 -9.20
C ASP A 187 -24.16 7.43 -8.46
N PRO A 188 -23.40 8.40 -9.01
CA PRO A 188 -22.15 8.85 -8.41
C PRO A 188 -22.36 9.69 -7.14
N THR A 189 -23.60 10.06 -6.81
CA THR A 189 -23.90 10.87 -5.61
C THR A 189 -23.93 10.02 -4.33
N LYS A 190 -24.16 8.71 -4.45
CA LYS A 190 -24.12 7.79 -3.31
C LYS A 190 -22.68 7.46 -2.95
N PRO A 191 -22.36 7.25 -1.66
CA PRO A 191 -21.05 6.77 -1.26
C PRO A 191 -20.71 5.46 -1.97
N HIS A 192 -19.55 5.41 -2.64
CA HIS A 192 -19.08 4.23 -3.34
C HIS A 192 -17.53 4.16 -3.34
N PRO A 193 -16.97 2.95 -3.48
CA PRO A 193 -15.55 2.72 -3.74
C PRO A 193 -15.05 3.53 -4.93
N ASN A 194 -13.98 4.31 -4.73
CA ASN A 194 -13.31 5.06 -5.78
C ASN A 194 -11.78 4.95 -5.62
N LYS A 195 -10.96 5.43 -6.56
CA LYS A 195 -9.49 5.35 -6.43
C LYS A 195 -8.90 6.32 -5.41
N GLY A 196 -9.62 7.36 -5.01
CA GLY A 196 -9.16 8.34 -4.03
C GLY A 196 -9.49 7.98 -2.58
N ILE A 197 -9.35 8.99 -1.72
CA ILE A 197 -9.63 8.91 -0.28
C ILE A 197 -11.03 9.41 0.11
N ALA A 198 -11.86 9.78 -0.87
CA ALA A 198 -13.25 10.15 -0.61
C ALA A 198 -14.04 8.91 -0.18
N ASN A 199 -14.88 9.04 0.87
CA ASN A 199 -15.69 7.95 1.42
C ASN A 199 -14.92 6.75 1.98
N LEU A 200 -13.68 6.95 2.44
CA LEU A 200 -12.80 5.88 2.91
C LEU A 200 -13.40 5.13 4.11
N LYS A 201 -13.51 3.80 4.02
CA LYS A 201 -13.94 2.92 5.10
C LYS A 201 -12.78 2.11 5.66
N SER A 202 -12.42 2.34 6.93
CA SER A 202 -11.27 1.66 7.55
C SER A 202 -11.39 0.13 7.59
N THR A 203 -12.62 -0.40 7.67
CA THR A 203 -12.91 -1.83 7.67
C THR A 203 -13.22 -2.39 6.27
N GLY A 204 -13.01 -1.60 5.21
CA GLY A 204 -13.45 -1.91 3.86
C GLY A 204 -14.96 -1.78 3.67
N TRP A 205 -15.41 -2.06 2.45
CA TRP A 205 -16.82 -2.14 2.09
C TRP A 205 -17.32 -3.57 2.25
N GLU A 206 -18.54 -3.72 2.76
CA GLU A 206 -19.20 -5.02 2.81
C GLU A 206 -19.70 -5.42 1.41
N ARG A 207 -19.80 -6.72 1.16
CA ARG A 207 -20.14 -7.27 -0.15
C ARG A 207 -21.50 -6.75 -0.64
N GLU A 208 -22.46 -6.63 0.27
CA GLU A 208 -23.83 -6.17 -0.01
C GLU A 208 -23.89 -4.68 -0.38
N GLU A 209 -22.83 -3.91 -0.09
CA GLU A 209 -22.76 -2.49 -0.40
C GLU A 209 -22.25 -2.21 -1.82
N VAL A 210 -21.59 -3.19 -2.46
CA VAL A 210 -20.80 -2.96 -3.67
C VAL A 210 -21.11 -3.90 -4.84
N ILE A 211 -21.92 -4.93 -4.63
CA ILE A 211 -22.32 -5.93 -5.64
C ILE A 211 -23.79 -5.76 -6.04
#